data_AF-A0A1V1TQX3-F1
#
_entry.id   AF-A0A1V1TQX3-F1
#
_cell.length_a   1.000
_cell.length_b   1.000
_cell.length_c   1.000
_cell.angle_alpha   90.00
_cell.angle_beta   90.00
_cell.angle_gamma   90.00
#
_symmetry.space_group_name_H-M   'P 1'
#
loop_
_entity.id
_entity.type
_entity.pdbx_description
1 polymer ?
#
loop_
_entity_poly.entity_id
_entity_poly.type
_entity_poly.pdbx_seq_one_letter_code
_entity_poly.pdbx_strand_id
1 'polypeptide(L)'
;MADNPPPLPRPPSQFLSHLSNHQRTETRELLQPYLSYEAWLRRAFARGDAGIDSFANLVPIYNGCEEAFRIRTLDRETADKGKYIMPLPDDTREEESALAITESKEKYLRNFNGFSRGIFVDIESYFETIAGESDIDIFLYGLDNEDAAITLIFQLESIVRRNQNLSPGEELSLRSTKAITFISPKWPYRRVQIILRLYNSISEILTGFDVDCACVAFDGTQVYSNPRGIAAIATRTNLIDLSRRGPSYENRLCKYRRHNFDVFWDSLERSRINTMLFNPFIYGPHESRGLARLLIYEQMLQENMDFSGKEAAYLGGLSPKSIDETGESSLQVPSEYAPHEIPYGEDLTAERFHETFISHPEYPCFFGTIQEVTEGRESNFSGNESLIGKVRFIRHLPGQQMLENFQPLVQDDW
;
A
#
# COMPACT_ATOMS: atom_id res chain seq x y z
N MET A 1 28.61 17.66 -6.82
CA MET A 1 29.20 16.38 -6.37
C MET A 1 28.08 15.62 -5.68
N ALA A 2 27.90 14.34 -5.96
CA ALA A 2 26.93 13.56 -5.19
C ALA A 2 27.41 13.52 -3.73
N ASP A 3 26.54 13.90 -2.79
CA ASP A 3 26.87 13.80 -1.37
C ASP A 3 27.17 12.34 -1.01
N ASN A 4 28.19 12.11 -0.18
CA ASN A 4 28.49 10.77 0.31
C ASN A 4 27.29 10.21 1.13
N PRO A 5 27.04 8.90 1.09
CA PRO A 5 26.01 8.28 1.93
C PRO A 5 26.33 8.53 3.41
N PRO A 6 25.32 8.85 4.24
CA PRO A 6 25.54 8.97 5.68
C PRO A 6 25.97 7.62 6.27
N PRO A 7 26.81 7.62 7.31
CA PRO A 7 27.31 6.40 7.91
C PRO A 7 26.19 5.62 8.60
N LEU A 8 26.26 4.29 8.51
CA LEU A 8 25.34 3.38 9.19
C LEU A 8 26.06 2.62 10.32
N PRO A 9 25.41 2.36 11.47
CA PRO A 9 25.98 1.56 12.55
C PRO A 9 26.29 0.12 12.11
N ARG A 10 25.41 -0.45 11.28
CA ARG A 10 25.52 -1.77 10.65
C ARG A 10 24.90 -1.72 9.25
N PRO A 11 25.30 -2.61 8.32
CA PRO A 11 24.61 -2.76 7.05
C PRO A 11 23.09 -2.99 7.25
N PRO A 12 22.21 -2.47 6.36
CA PRO A 12 20.76 -2.68 6.45
C PRO A 12 20.37 -4.15 6.58
N SER A 13 21.07 -5.06 5.89
CA SER A 13 20.85 -6.51 5.97
C SER A 13 21.02 -7.10 7.38
N GLN A 14 21.66 -6.39 8.31
CA GLN A 14 21.86 -6.78 9.71
C GLN A 14 20.94 -6.03 10.69
N PHE A 15 19.97 -5.23 10.20
CA PHE A 15 19.12 -4.41 11.05
C PHE A 15 18.26 -5.24 12.02
N LEU A 16 17.75 -6.40 11.61
CA LEU A 16 17.04 -7.33 12.50
C LEU A 16 17.92 -7.81 13.67
N SER A 17 19.15 -8.22 13.38
CA SER A 17 20.13 -8.57 14.41
C SER A 17 20.50 -7.36 15.28
N HIS A 18 20.50 -6.16 14.70
CA HIS A 18 20.76 -4.93 15.44
C HIS A 18 19.66 -4.66 16.48
N LEU A 19 18.38 -4.76 16.10
CA LEU A 19 17.25 -4.59 17.03
C LEU A 19 17.27 -5.63 18.16
N SER A 20 17.46 -6.91 17.83
CA SER A 20 17.47 -8.00 18.82
C SER A 20 18.62 -7.89 19.83
N ASN A 21 19.77 -7.34 19.42
CA ASN A 21 20.89 -7.09 20.34
C ASN A 21 20.72 -5.83 21.22
N HIS A 22 19.72 -4.98 20.94
CA HIS A 22 19.48 -3.72 21.67
C HIS A 22 18.04 -3.66 22.20
N GLN A 23 17.66 -4.63 23.03
CA GLN A 23 16.30 -4.72 23.60
C GLN A 23 15.94 -3.54 24.55
N ARG A 24 16.94 -2.85 25.11
CA ARG A 24 16.74 -1.74 26.05
C ARG A 24 16.80 -0.34 25.42
N THR A 25 16.90 -0.27 24.09
CA THR A 25 16.98 0.99 23.35
C THR A 25 15.72 1.12 22.49
N GLU A 26 15.13 2.31 22.43
CA GLU A 26 13.95 2.55 21.61
C GLU A 26 14.24 2.23 20.14
N THR A 27 13.28 1.59 19.47
CA THR A 27 13.37 1.25 18.05
C THR A 27 13.52 2.51 17.20
N ARG A 28 12.78 3.58 17.54
CA ARG A 28 12.89 4.89 16.88
C ARG A 28 14.31 5.47 16.92
N GLU A 29 15.04 5.28 18.03
CA GLU A 29 16.43 5.75 18.16
C GLU A 29 17.36 4.94 17.26
N LEU A 30 17.27 3.60 17.30
CA LEU A 30 18.07 2.70 16.48
C LEU A 30 17.81 2.89 14.98
N LEU A 31 16.60 3.33 14.62
CA LEU A 31 16.15 3.53 13.25
C LEU A 31 16.68 4.85 12.62
N GLN A 32 16.97 5.90 13.40
CA GLN A 32 17.32 7.23 12.88
C GLN A 32 18.47 7.25 11.83
N PRO A 33 19.60 6.53 12.03
CA PRO A 33 20.66 6.50 11.03
C PRO A 33 20.19 5.91 9.69
N TYR A 34 19.30 4.92 9.75
CA TYR A 34 18.76 4.26 8.56
C TYR A 34 17.75 5.14 7.82
N LEU A 35 16.93 5.93 8.52
CA LEU A 35 16.05 6.93 7.88
C LEU A 35 16.88 8.00 7.15
N SER A 36 17.99 8.44 7.75
CA SER A 36 18.90 9.40 7.12
C SER A 36 19.55 8.82 5.86
N TYR A 37 19.97 7.55 5.90
CA TYR A 37 20.50 6.82 4.75
C TYR A 37 19.44 6.63 3.66
N GLU A 38 18.22 6.24 4.02
CA GLU A 38 17.13 6.08 3.06
C GLU A 38 16.74 7.42 2.42
N ALA A 39 16.73 8.53 3.17
CA ALA A 39 16.50 9.86 2.60
C ALA A 39 17.59 10.28 1.60
N TRP A 40 18.85 9.94 1.88
CA TRP A 40 19.93 10.09 0.91
C TRP A 40 19.70 9.21 -0.33
N LEU A 41 19.31 7.95 -0.13
CA LEU A 41 19.08 6.98 -1.20
C LEU A 41 17.91 7.40 -2.09
N ARG A 42 16.82 7.94 -1.53
CA ARG A 42 15.72 8.56 -2.28
C ARG A 42 16.20 9.67 -3.21
N ARG A 43 17.08 10.54 -2.72
CA ARG A 43 17.66 11.62 -3.55
C ARG A 43 18.58 11.06 -4.62
N ALA A 44 19.36 10.03 -4.33
CA ALA A 44 20.22 9.37 -5.29
C ALA A 44 19.40 8.71 -6.42
N PHE A 45 18.36 7.97 -6.06
CA PHE A 45 17.40 7.46 -7.02
C PHE A 45 16.74 8.59 -7.80
N ALA A 46 16.24 9.64 -7.17
CA ALA A 46 15.59 10.76 -7.88
C ALA A 46 16.52 11.52 -8.85
N ARG A 47 17.83 11.53 -8.62
CA ARG A 47 18.83 12.10 -9.55
C ARG A 47 19.18 11.17 -10.72
N GLY A 48 18.87 9.88 -10.60
CA GLY A 48 19.31 8.87 -11.56
C GLY A 48 20.77 8.48 -11.38
N ASP A 49 21.29 8.53 -10.15
CA ASP A 49 22.67 8.15 -9.86
C ASP A 49 22.88 6.67 -10.22
N ALA A 50 23.90 6.38 -11.03
CA ALA A 50 24.27 5.02 -11.41
C ALA A 50 25.06 4.29 -10.32
N GLY A 51 25.06 2.96 -10.36
CA GLY A 51 25.88 2.13 -9.46
C GLY A 51 25.32 1.97 -8.04
N ILE A 52 24.07 2.32 -7.81
CA ILE A 52 23.35 1.98 -6.59
C ILE A 52 23.10 0.47 -6.59
N ASP A 53 23.49 -0.20 -5.51
CA ASP A 53 23.27 -1.63 -5.35
C ASP A 53 21.76 -1.98 -5.34
N SER A 54 21.37 -3.04 -6.06
CA SER A 54 19.95 -3.41 -6.19
C SER A 54 19.29 -3.80 -4.87
N PHE A 55 20.08 -4.17 -3.87
CA PHE A 55 19.68 -4.53 -2.52
C PHE A 55 20.07 -3.46 -1.47
N ALA A 56 20.44 -2.25 -1.91
CA ALA A 56 20.69 -1.12 -1.02
C ALA A 56 19.48 -0.90 -0.09
N ASN A 57 19.73 -0.63 1.18
CA ASN A 57 18.67 -0.44 2.20
C ASN A 57 17.72 -1.64 2.40
N LEU A 58 18.04 -2.85 1.90
CA LEU A 58 17.18 -4.02 2.08
C LEU A 58 17.59 -4.90 3.27
N VAL A 59 16.58 -5.46 3.92
CA VAL A 59 16.67 -6.43 5.01
C VAL A 59 15.97 -7.72 4.56
N PRO A 60 16.70 -8.82 4.35
CA PRO A 60 16.09 -10.11 4.03
C PRO A 60 15.47 -10.71 5.30
N ILE A 61 14.15 -10.97 5.30
CA ILE A 61 13.40 -11.39 6.48
C ILE A 61 13.71 -12.85 6.87
N TYR A 62 13.52 -13.78 5.94
CA TYR A 62 13.77 -15.21 6.14
C TYR A 62 15.19 -15.59 5.69
N ASN A 63 16.19 -15.19 6.45
CA ASN A 63 17.61 -15.41 6.14
C ASN A 63 18.41 -15.84 7.39
N GLY A 64 17.82 -16.70 8.22
CA GLY A 64 18.42 -17.20 9.45
C GLY A 64 18.29 -16.26 10.65
N CYS A 65 17.47 -15.21 10.54
CA CYS A 65 17.21 -14.22 11.59
C CYS A 65 15.72 -14.04 11.87
N GLU A 66 14.84 -14.84 11.25
CA GLU A 66 13.38 -14.77 11.41
C GLU A 66 12.94 -14.95 12.87
N GLU A 67 13.62 -15.79 13.65
CA GLU A 67 13.35 -15.98 15.09
C GLU A 67 13.67 -14.73 15.93
N ALA A 68 14.54 -13.84 15.43
CA ALA A 68 14.90 -12.60 16.10
C ALA A 68 13.92 -11.45 15.78
N PHE A 69 13.02 -11.64 14.81
CA PHE A 69 12.03 -10.64 14.44
C PHE A 69 10.83 -10.70 15.39
N ARG A 70 10.95 -9.96 16.49
CA ARG A 70 9.98 -9.94 17.58
C ARG A 70 9.28 -8.60 17.74
N ILE A 71 8.10 -8.66 18.35
CA ILE A 71 7.34 -7.49 18.78
C ILE A 71 8.14 -6.76 19.87
N ARG A 72 8.18 -5.42 19.76
CA ARG A 72 8.87 -4.49 20.66
C ARG A 72 7.89 -3.44 21.17
N THR A 73 7.60 -3.43 22.46
CA THR A 73 6.66 -2.53 23.11
C THR A 73 7.32 -1.30 23.74
N LEU A 74 8.64 -1.31 23.91
CA LEU A 74 9.40 -0.26 24.59
C LEU A 74 9.06 1.15 24.09
N ASP A 75 9.06 1.38 22.78
CA ASP A 75 8.74 2.67 22.17
C ASP A 75 7.38 3.23 22.58
N ARG A 76 6.40 2.36 22.81
CA ARG A 76 5.04 2.73 23.26
C ARG A 76 4.99 2.95 24.76
N GLU A 77 5.75 2.18 25.52
CA GLU A 77 5.78 2.27 26.98
C GLU A 77 6.47 3.54 27.47
N THR A 78 7.45 4.04 26.72
CA THR A 78 8.23 5.23 27.08
C THR A 78 7.69 6.52 26.44
N ALA A 79 6.98 6.43 25.31
CA ALA A 79 6.47 7.60 24.61
C ALA A 79 5.32 8.31 25.34
N ASP A 80 5.19 9.61 25.07
CA ASP A 80 3.98 10.36 25.37
C ASP A 80 2.81 9.81 24.54
N LYS A 81 1.78 9.27 25.24
CA LYS A 81 0.56 8.74 24.61
C LYS A 81 -0.15 9.78 23.73
N GLY A 82 0.01 11.07 24.05
CA GLY A 82 -0.53 12.18 23.27
C GLY A 82 0.03 12.28 21.84
N LYS A 83 1.13 11.60 21.53
CA LYS A 83 1.78 11.59 20.20
C LYS A 83 1.22 10.53 19.24
N TYR A 84 0.45 9.58 19.75
CA TYR A 84 -0.21 8.56 18.95
C TYR A 84 -1.51 9.12 18.37
N ILE A 85 -1.81 8.77 17.12
CA ILE A 85 -3.06 9.06 16.44
C ILE A 85 -3.74 7.73 16.11
N MET A 86 -5.05 7.63 16.36
CA MET A 86 -5.80 6.39 16.22
C MET A 86 -5.08 5.23 16.95
N PRO A 87 -4.83 5.29 18.27
CA PRO A 87 -4.12 4.21 18.96
C PRO A 87 -4.93 2.90 18.92
N LEU A 88 -4.24 1.76 18.85
CA LEU A 88 -4.82 0.43 19.03
C LEU A 88 -5.40 0.26 20.44
N PRO A 89 -6.56 -0.40 20.58
CA PRO A 89 -7.07 -0.86 21.88
C PRO A 89 -6.06 -1.77 22.58
N ASP A 90 -5.97 -1.65 23.90
CA ASP A 90 -4.95 -2.37 24.69
C ASP A 90 -5.12 -3.90 24.62
N ASP A 91 -6.34 -4.39 24.41
CA ASP A 91 -6.69 -5.82 24.30
C ASP A 91 -6.37 -6.44 22.92
N THR A 92 -6.15 -5.62 21.89
CA THR A 92 -5.73 -6.08 20.56
C THR A 92 -4.22 -6.07 20.33
N ARG A 93 -3.46 -5.57 21.32
CA ARG A 93 -2.01 -5.39 21.18
C ARG A 93 -1.28 -6.72 21.39
N GLU A 94 -0.30 -6.97 20.53
CA GLU A 94 0.61 -8.09 20.70
C GLU A 94 1.56 -7.89 21.89
N GLU A 95 1.90 -9.00 22.54
CA GLU A 95 2.79 -9.03 23.70
C GLU A 95 4.25 -8.78 23.30
N GLU A 96 5.03 -8.20 24.22
CA GLU A 96 6.46 -8.04 24.08
C GLU A 96 7.13 -9.39 23.74
N SER A 97 8.07 -9.37 22.80
CA SER A 97 8.81 -10.55 22.36
C SER A 97 7.99 -11.66 21.65
N ALA A 98 6.70 -11.44 21.35
CA ALA A 98 5.95 -12.29 20.41
C ALA A 98 6.60 -12.29 19.01
N LEU A 99 6.40 -13.34 18.20
CA LEU A 99 6.88 -13.33 16.81
C LEU A 99 6.12 -12.27 16.01
N ALA A 100 6.83 -11.33 15.38
CA ALA A 100 6.20 -10.26 14.61
C ALA A 100 5.76 -10.72 13.21
N ILE A 101 6.29 -11.86 12.76
CA ILE A 101 6.09 -12.45 11.43
C ILE A 101 5.71 -13.93 11.56
N THR A 102 5.39 -14.53 10.42
CA THR A 102 5.22 -15.99 10.33
C THR A 102 6.52 -16.72 10.69
N GLU A 103 6.43 -17.85 11.38
CA GLU A 103 7.57 -18.56 11.98
C GLU A 103 8.65 -19.05 11.00
N SER A 104 8.30 -19.26 9.73
CA SER A 104 9.25 -19.75 8.72
C SER A 104 8.87 -19.32 7.31
N LYS A 105 9.85 -19.41 6.42
CA LYS A 105 9.69 -19.16 4.98
C LYS A 105 8.71 -20.13 4.35
N GLU A 106 8.73 -21.40 4.75
CA GLU A 106 7.83 -22.45 4.24
C GLU A 106 6.38 -22.11 4.56
N LYS A 107 6.12 -21.66 5.79
CA LYS A 107 4.77 -21.25 6.20
C LYS A 107 4.35 -19.94 5.53
N TYR A 108 5.26 -18.99 5.35
CA TYR A 108 4.99 -17.79 4.53
C TYR A 108 4.58 -18.18 3.10
N LEU A 109 5.35 -19.05 2.44
CA LEU A 109 5.06 -19.51 1.08
C LEU A 109 3.76 -20.30 1.02
N ARG A 110 3.45 -21.12 2.02
CA ARG A 110 2.15 -21.80 2.14
C ARG A 110 1.01 -20.80 2.18
N ASN A 111 1.11 -19.79 3.03
CA ASN A 111 0.10 -18.74 3.20
C ASN A 111 -0.05 -17.90 1.92
N PHE A 112 1.06 -17.50 1.30
CA PHE A 112 1.07 -16.73 0.06
C PHE A 112 0.50 -17.52 -1.13
N ASN A 113 0.78 -18.82 -1.22
CA ASN A 113 0.19 -19.70 -2.22
C ASN A 113 -1.33 -19.85 -2.02
N GLY A 114 -1.78 -19.99 -0.77
CA GLY A 114 -3.21 -20.01 -0.46
C GLY A 114 -3.90 -18.70 -0.84
N PHE A 115 -3.29 -17.57 -0.46
CA PHE A 115 -3.76 -16.23 -0.79
C PHE A 115 -3.87 -15.97 -2.30
N SER A 116 -2.81 -16.28 -3.06
CA SER A 116 -2.77 -16.00 -4.50
C SER A 116 -3.66 -16.93 -5.35
N ARG A 117 -3.95 -18.14 -4.86
CA ARG A 117 -4.80 -19.14 -5.55
C ARG A 117 -6.24 -19.16 -5.07
N GLY A 118 -6.59 -18.41 -4.01
CA GLY A 118 -7.91 -18.48 -3.38
C GLY A 118 -8.16 -19.83 -2.68
N ILE A 119 -7.12 -20.47 -2.15
CA ILE A 119 -7.20 -21.75 -1.42
C ILE A 119 -6.88 -21.48 0.05
N PHE A 120 -7.91 -21.32 0.88
CA PHE A 120 -7.75 -20.96 2.30
C PHE A 120 -7.99 -22.16 3.21
N VAL A 121 -7.03 -23.08 3.31
CA VAL A 121 -7.06 -24.11 4.37
C VAL A 121 -6.23 -23.60 5.56
N ASP A 122 -6.86 -23.40 6.71
CA ASP A 122 -6.32 -22.88 8.01
C ASP A 122 -5.99 -21.38 8.11
N ILE A 123 -6.13 -20.59 7.04
CA ILE A 123 -5.81 -19.14 6.98
C ILE A 123 -7.03 -18.24 6.70
N GLU A 124 -8.19 -18.87 6.62
CA GLU A 124 -9.48 -18.31 6.22
C GLU A 124 -9.84 -17.09 7.07
N SER A 125 -9.74 -17.19 8.41
CA SER A 125 -10.10 -16.09 9.31
C SER A 125 -9.36 -14.77 9.04
N TYR A 126 -8.03 -14.75 8.92
CA TYR A 126 -7.32 -13.48 8.68
C TYR A 126 -7.67 -12.89 7.31
N PHE A 127 -7.71 -13.74 6.28
CA PHE A 127 -7.96 -13.29 4.91
C PHE A 127 -9.43 -12.99 4.61
N GLU A 128 -10.35 -13.41 5.46
CA GLU A 128 -11.76 -13.02 5.43
C GLU A 128 -12.02 -11.77 6.28
N THR A 129 -11.51 -11.72 7.51
CA THR A 129 -11.90 -10.67 8.48
C THR A 129 -11.00 -9.43 8.41
N ILE A 130 -9.71 -9.59 8.13
CA ILE A 130 -8.73 -8.49 8.14
C ILE A 130 -8.31 -8.12 6.72
N ALA A 131 -7.99 -9.11 5.88
CA ALA A 131 -7.46 -8.94 4.53
C ALA A 131 -8.47 -9.34 3.43
N GLY A 132 -9.78 -9.27 3.75
CA GLY A 132 -10.89 -9.59 2.85
C GLY A 132 -10.76 -8.97 1.46
N GLU A 133 -10.41 -7.70 1.40
CA GLU A 133 -10.34 -6.90 0.18
C GLU A 133 -8.90 -6.71 -0.33
N SER A 134 -7.93 -7.46 0.20
CA SER A 134 -6.52 -7.32 -0.21
C SER A 134 -6.28 -7.77 -1.64
N ASP A 135 -5.40 -7.03 -2.31
CA ASP A 135 -4.93 -7.21 -3.68
C ASP A 135 -3.45 -7.63 -3.73
N ILE A 136 -2.96 -7.88 -4.94
CA ILE A 136 -1.55 -8.19 -5.22
C ILE A 136 -1.02 -7.16 -6.21
N ASP A 137 -0.10 -6.31 -5.76
CA ASP A 137 0.65 -5.42 -6.64
C ASP A 137 1.94 -6.08 -7.15
N ILE A 138 2.16 -6.02 -8.46
CA ILE A 138 3.36 -6.48 -9.15
C ILE A 138 4.12 -5.27 -9.69
N PHE A 139 5.37 -5.16 -9.26
CA PHE A 139 6.30 -4.12 -9.70
C PHE A 139 7.34 -4.74 -10.63
N LEU A 140 7.56 -4.12 -11.79
CA LEU A 140 8.52 -4.60 -12.78
C LEU A 140 9.85 -3.85 -12.63
N TYR A 141 10.95 -4.58 -12.47
CA TYR A 141 12.28 -3.98 -12.35
C TYR A 141 13.34 -4.71 -13.18
N GLY A 142 14.43 -4.01 -13.52
CA GLY A 142 15.57 -4.60 -14.22
C GLY A 142 15.28 -5.00 -15.67
N LEU A 143 14.32 -4.33 -16.32
CA LEU A 143 13.95 -4.59 -17.71
C LEU A 143 14.60 -3.58 -18.67
N ASP A 144 15.13 -4.06 -19.79
CA ASP A 144 15.88 -3.25 -20.75
C ASP A 144 15.00 -2.25 -21.54
N ASN A 145 13.74 -2.60 -21.78
CA ASN A 145 12.81 -1.80 -22.58
C ASN A 145 11.33 -2.16 -22.32
N GLU A 146 10.42 -1.35 -22.86
CA GLU A 146 8.97 -1.53 -22.71
C GLU A 146 8.44 -2.79 -23.39
N ASP A 147 9.04 -3.26 -24.49
CA ASP A 147 8.55 -4.46 -25.18
C ASP A 147 8.81 -5.73 -24.35
N ALA A 148 9.93 -5.77 -23.62
CA ALA A 148 10.21 -6.82 -22.64
C ALA A 148 9.18 -6.79 -21.50
N ALA A 149 8.81 -5.60 -21.01
CA ALA A 149 7.79 -5.43 -19.98
C ALA A 149 6.40 -5.88 -20.44
N ILE A 150 6.03 -5.56 -21.68
CA ILE A 150 4.76 -6.00 -22.27
C ILE A 150 4.74 -7.52 -22.44
N THR A 151 5.82 -8.11 -22.92
CA THR A 151 5.95 -9.57 -23.02
C THR A 151 5.76 -10.24 -21.65
N LEU A 152 6.35 -9.68 -20.60
CA LEU A 152 6.19 -10.16 -19.24
C LEU A 152 4.74 -9.99 -18.73
N ILE A 153 4.06 -8.91 -19.07
CA ILE A 153 2.64 -8.70 -18.72
C ILE A 153 1.76 -9.82 -19.32
N PHE A 154 1.97 -10.20 -20.58
CA PHE A 154 1.25 -11.32 -21.19
C PHE A 154 1.55 -12.66 -20.49
N GLN A 155 2.80 -12.89 -20.08
CA GLN A 155 3.17 -14.08 -19.32
C GLN A 155 2.50 -14.10 -17.93
N LEU A 156 2.49 -12.96 -17.24
CA LEU A 156 1.86 -12.80 -15.93
C LEU A 156 0.37 -13.03 -16.00
N GLU A 157 -0.34 -12.46 -16.98
CA GLU A 157 -1.76 -12.73 -17.23
C GLU A 157 -2.01 -14.24 -17.32
N SER A 158 -1.21 -14.95 -18.10
CA SER A 158 -1.40 -16.38 -18.33
C SER A 158 -1.09 -17.23 -17.09
N ILE A 159 -0.21 -16.75 -16.21
CA ILE A 159 0.07 -17.37 -14.91
C ILE A 159 -1.08 -17.12 -13.93
N VAL A 160 -1.57 -15.87 -13.85
CA VAL A 160 -2.69 -15.49 -12.98
C VAL A 160 -3.94 -16.27 -13.34
N ARG A 161 -4.28 -16.36 -14.64
CA ARG A 161 -5.36 -17.20 -15.16
C ARG A 161 -5.27 -18.63 -14.63
N ARG A 162 -4.11 -19.26 -14.84
CA ARG A 162 -3.88 -20.66 -14.48
C ARG A 162 -3.99 -20.88 -12.97
N ASN A 163 -3.47 -19.94 -12.17
CA ASN A 163 -3.47 -20.04 -10.72
C ASN A 163 -4.86 -19.81 -10.11
N GLN A 164 -5.68 -18.95 -10.71
CA GLN A 164 -7.05 -18.64 -10.27
C GLN A 164 -8.13 -19.48 -10.97
N ASN A 165 -7.72 -20.42 -11.83
CA ASN A 165 -8.61 -21.33 -12.56
C ASN A 165 -9.73 -20.61 -13.33
N LEU A 166 -9.37 -19.50 -14.00
CA LEU A 166 -10.29 -18.72 -14.84
C LEU A 166 -10.37 -19.33 -16.24
N SER A 167 -11.56 -19.37 -16.84
CA SER A 167 -11.72 -19.86 -18.22
C SER A 167 -11.25 -18.79 -19.21
N PRO A 168 -10.68 -19.17 -20.36
CA PRO A 168 -10.35 -18.21 -21.42
C PRO A 168 -11.58 -17.40 -21.85
N GLY A 169 -11.50 -16.07 -21.83
CA GLY A 169 -12.59 -15.17 -22.24
C GLY A 169 -13.54 -14.72 -21.12
N GLU A 170 -13.40 -15.24 -19.90
CA GLU A 170 -14.10 -14.73 -18.70
C GLU A 170 -13.32 -13.58 -18.02
N GLU A 171 -12.29 -13.07 -18.69
CA GLU A 171 -11.21 -12.26 -18.11
C GLU A 171 -11.22 -10.87 -18.72
N LEU A 172 -11.34 -9.86 -17.86
CA LEU A 172 -11.25 -8.47 -18.28
C LEU A 172 -10.12 -7.80 -17.50
N SER A 173 -9.25 -7.15 -18.25
CA SER A 173 -8.21 -6.29 -17.74
C SER A 173 -8.72 -4.86 -17.76
N LEU A 174 -8.38 -4.11 -16.71
CA LEU A 174 -8.59 -2.68 -16.66
C LEU A 174 -7.24 -1.98 -16.71
N ARG A 175 -7.03 -1.15 -17.73
CA ARG A 175 -5.86 -0.27 -17.83
C ARG A 175 -6.23 1.13 -17.40
N SER A 176 -5.56 1.60 -16.35
CA SER A 176 -5.49 3.01 -16.00
C SER A 176 -4.21 3.63 -16.57
N THR A 177 -3.95 4.89 -16.26
CA THR A 177 -2.70 5.57 -16.65
C THR A 177 -1.48 5.02 -15.93
N LYS A 178 -1.65 4.30 -14.81
CA LYS A 178 -0.57 3.90 -13.91
C LYS A 178 -0.55 2.41 -13.57
N ALA A 179 -1.59 1.68 -13.91
CA ALA A 179 -1.65 0.25 -13.66
C ALA A 179 -2.47 -0.51 -14.71
N ILE A 180 -2.20 -1.80 -14.84
CA ILE A 180 -3.10 -2.78 -15.45
C ILE A 180 -3.58 -3.71 -14.34
N THR A 181 -4.88 -3.76 -14.12
CA THR A 181 -5.50 -4.60 -13.10
C THR A 181 -6.20 -5.77 -13.77
N PHE A 182 -5.77 -6.98 -13.46
CA PHE A 182 -6.48 -8.21 -13.78
C PHE A 182 -7.65 -8.33 -12.81
N ILE A 183 -8.85 -8.19 -13.35
CA ILE A 183 -10.06 -8.21 -12.53
C ILE A 183 -10.37 -9.66 -12.23
N SER A 184 -10.31 -9.97 -10.95
CA SER A 184 -10.76 -11.26 -10.48
C SER A 184 -12.28 -11.23 -10.38
N PRO A 185 -12.99 -12.12 -11.08
CA PRO A 185 -14.44 -12.00 -11.19
C PRO A 185 -15.14 -12.21 -9.85
N LYS A 186 -14.63 -13.07 -8.95
CA LYS A 186 -15.31 -13.42 -7.70
C LYS A 186 -14.34 -13.73 -6.56
N TRP A 187 -14.78 -13.50 -5.33
CA TRP A 187 -14.14 -14.08 -4.13
C TRP A 187 -14.06 -15.61 -4.27
N PRO A 188 -13.00 -16.31 -3.83
CA PRO A 188 -11.83 -15.87 -3.05
C PRO A 188 -10.62 -15.33 -3.85
N TYR A 189 -10.76 -15.18 -5.16
CA TYR A 189 -9.63 -14.90 -6.04
C TYR A 189 -9.20 -13.43 -5.96
N ARG A 190 -7.88 -13.18 -5.93
CA ARG A 190 -7.34 -11.84 -5.65
C ARG A 190 -7.17 -11.03 -6.92
N ARG A 191 -7.51 -9.73 -6.85
CA ARG A 191 -7.12 -8.78 -7.90
C ARG A 191 -5.60 -8.73 -7.97
N VAL A 192 -5.08 -8.78 -9.19
CA VAL A 192 -3.63 -8.65 -9.44
C VAL A 192 -3.43 -7.40 -10.28
N GLN A 193 -2.60 -6.49 -9.78
CA GLN A 193 -2.36 -5.20 -10.38
C GLN A 193 -0.88 -5.08 -10.77
N ILE A 194 -0.61 -4.77 -12.04
CA ILE A 194 0.73 -4.52 -12.54
C ILE A 194 0.93 -3.01 -12.61
N ILE A 195 1.92 -2.51 -11.86
CA ILE A 195 2.26 -1.09 -11.83
C ILE A 195 3.04 -0.72 -13.09
N LEU A 196 2.55 0.25 -13.85
CA LEU A 196 3.12 0.71 -15.13
C LEU A 196 4.30 1.67 -14.92
N ARG A 197 5.25 1.28 -14.08
CA ARG A 197 6.53 1.96 -13.87
C ARG A 197 7.67 0.95 -13.94
N LEU A 198 8.72 1.29 -14.70
CA LEU A 198 9.93 0.45 -14.79
C LEU A 198 10.95 0.94 -13.76
N TYR A 199 11.29 0.09 -12.81
CA TYR A 199 12.30 0.35 -11.80
C TYR A 199 13.64 -0.26 -12.18
N ASN A 200 14.72 0.26 -11.61
CA ASN A 200 16.04 -0.32 -11.74
C ASN A 200 16.25 -1.47 -10.73
N SER A 201 15.61 -1.39 -9.55
CA SER A 201 15.83 -2.36 -8.47
C SER A 201 14.67 -2.45 -7.47
N ILE A 202 14.66 -3.53 -6.67
CA ILE A 202 13.76 -3.69 -5.52
C ILE A 202 13.98 -2.58 -4.49
N SER A 203 15.23 -2.16 -4.28
CA SER A 203 15.57 -1.02 -3.41
C SER A 203 14.85 0.26 -3.85
N GLU A 204 14.81 0.53 -5.16
CA GLU A 204 14.09 1.68 -5.70
C GLU A 204 12.58 1.58 -5.41
N ILE A 205 11.99 0.39 -5.56
CA ILE A 205 10.57 0.16 -5.27
C ILE A 205 10.26 0.44 -3.79
N LEU A 206 10.93 -0.25 -2.86
CA LEU A 206 10.62 -0.17 -1.42
C LEU A 206 10.93 1.20 -0.80
N THR A 207 11.91 1.90 -1.35
CA THR A 207 12.25 3.27 -0.93
C THR A 207 11.19 4.29 -1.37
N GLY A 208 10.30 3.93 -2.30
CA GLY A 208 9.23 4.77 -2.81
C GLY A 208 7.89 4.72 -2.06
N PHE A 209 7.70 3.75 -1.16
CA PHE A 209 6.45 3.64 -0.40
C PHE A 209 6.26 4.79 0.60
N ASP A 210 5.03 5.20 0.83
CA ASP A 210 4.66 6.26 1.76
C ASP A 210 4.56 5.77 3.22
N VAL A 211 3.92 4.62 3.44
CA VAL A 211 3.66 4.01 4.75
C VAL A 211 4.71 2.95 5.09
N ASP A 212 5.19 2.95 6.34
CA ASP A 212 6.30 2.10 6.78
C ASP A 212 5.99 0.61 6.70
N CYS A 213 4.87 0.17 7.28
CA CYS A 213 4.51 -1.25 7.31
C CYS A 213 4.22 -1.85 5.92
N ALA A 214 3.99 -1.01 4.90
CA ALA A 214 3.78 -1.43 3.53
C ALA A 214 5.10 -1.80 2.81
N CYS A 215 6.26 -1.53 3.40
CA CYS A 215 7.58 -1.74 2.80
C CYS A 215 8.01 -3.20 2.85
N VAL A 216 7.26 -4.08 2.20
CA VAL A 216 7.58 -5.51 2.11
C VAL A 216 7.45 -5.96 0.66
N ALA A 217 8.46 -6.66 0.14
CA ALA A 217 8.45 -7.20 -1.21
C ALA A 217 8.85 -8.68 -1.20
N PHE A 218 8.22 -9.48 -2.06
CA PHE A 218 8.61 -10.85 -2.33
C PHE A 218 9.03 -10.96 -3.79
N ASP A 219 10.26 -11.36 -4.05
CA ASP A 219 10.82 -11.46 -5.42
C ASP A 219 10.59 -12.82 -6.09
N GLY A 220 9.77 -13.69 -5.47
CA GLY A 220 9.58 -15.09 -5.86
C GLY A 220 10.49 -16.06 -5.13
N THR A 221 11.56 -15.57 -4.50
CA THR A 221 12.55 -16.38 -3.78
C THR A 221 12.74 -15.93 -2.35
N GLN A 222 12.82 -14.64 -2.07
CA GLN A 222 13.13 -14.04 -0.79
C GLN A 222 12.13 -12.93 -0.46
N VAL A 223 11.80 -12.80 0.83
CA VAL A 223 11.03 -11.66 1.34
C VAL A 223 12.02 -10.62 1.85
N TYR A 224 11.89 -9.40 1.35
CA TYR A 224 12.65 -8.23 1.74
C TYR A 224 11.76 -7.19 2.40
N SER A 225 12.36 -6.41 3.29
CA SER A 225 11.83 -5.13 3.75
C SER A 225 12.98 -4.12 3.78
N ASN A 226 12.72 -2.91 4.26
CA ASN A 226 13.74 -1.91 4.62
C ASN A 226 13.74 -1.69 6.14
N PRO A 227 14.74 -1.01 6.73
CA PRO A 227 14.79 -0.80 8.17
C PRO A 227 13.52 -0.18 8.77
N ARG A 228 12.87 0.77 8.09
CA ARG A 228 11.61 1.37 8.59
C ARG A 228 10.44 0.40 8.57
N GLY A 229 10.32 -0.45 7.54
CA GLY A 229 9.31 -1.50 7.49
C GLY A 229 9.52 -2.56 8.57
N ILE A 230 10.78 -2.96 8.80
CA ILE A 230 11.14 -3.85 9.91
C ILE A 230 10.75 -3.23 11.25
N ALA A 231 11.09 -1.96 11.48
CA ALA A 231 10.73 -1.25 12.71
C ALA A 231 9.20 -1.17 12.89
N ALA A 232 8.45 -0.79 11.86
CA ALA A 232 7.01 -0.66 11.93
C ALA A 232 6.30 -1.98 12.23
N ILE A 233 6.77 -3.09 11.65
CA ILE A 233 6.27 -4.44 11.95
C ILE A 233 6.63 -4.84 13.38
N ALA A 234 7.86 -4.58 13.83
CA ALA A 234 8.28 -4.89 15.20
C ALA A 234 7.49 -4.10 16.26
N THR A 235 7.22 -2.82 16.03
CA THR A 235 6.52 -1.98 17.02
C THR A 235 5.01 -1.92 16.81
N ARG A 236 4.50 -2.50 15.71
CA ARG A 236 3.13 -2.29 15.22
C ARG A 236 2.78 -0.80 15.13
N THR A 237 3.68 0.02 14.58
CA THR A 237 3.48 1.49 14.49
C THR A 237 4.02 2.04 13.17
N ASN A 238 3.21 2.82 12.47
CA ASN A 238 3.65 3.65 11.35
C ASN A 238 4.05 5.05 11.85
N LEU A 239 5.22 5.54 11.43
CA LEU A 239 5.65 6.90 11.75
C LEU A 239 5.15 7.86 10.67
N ILE A 240 4.64 9.03 11.10
CA ILE A 240 4.31 10.11 10.16
C ILE A 240 5.60 10.74 9.62
N ASP A 241 5.82 10.62 8.31
CA ASP A 241 6.90 11.27 7.57
C ASP A 241 6.31 12.09 6.42
N LEU A 242 6.18 13.41 6.64
CA LEU A 242 5.62 14.32 5.66
C LEU A 242 6.46 14.42 4.37
N SER A 243 7.74 14.02 4.39
CA SER A 243 8.58 13.97 3.18
C SER A 243 8.18 12.82 2.23
N ARG A 244 7.29 11.93 2.66
CA ARG A 244 6.79 10.76 1.92
C ARG A 244 5.29 10.82 1.68
N ARG A 245 4.61 11.82 2.23
CA ARG A 245 3.16 11.99 2.14
C ARG A 245 2.74 12.09 0.69
N GLY A 246 2.11 11.04 0.17
CA GLY A 246 1.42 11.05 -1.12
C GLY A 246 -0.06 11.46 -1.00
N PRO A 247 -0.79 11.54 -2.13
CA PRO A 247 -2.20 11.94 -2.17
C PRO A 247 -3.14 11.10 -1.30
N SER A 248 -2.81 9.82 -1.10
CA SER A 248 -3.63 8.86 -0.35
C SER A 248 -3.10 8.57 1.06
N TYR A 249 -2.08 9.29 1.51
CA TYR A 249 -1.30 8.95 2.71
C TYR A 249 -2.15 8.79 3.97
N GLU A 250 -3.05 9.74 4.27
CA GLU A 250 -3.89 9.65 5.47
C GLU A 250 -4.85 8.46 5.42
N ASN A 251 -5.38 8.16 4.24
CA ASN A 251 -6.28 7.02 4.05
C ASN A 251 -5.52 5.70 4.17
N ARG A 252 -4.28 5.63 3.66
CA ARG A 252 -3.40 4.48 3.82
C ARG A 252 -3.03 4.28 5.29
N LEU A 253 -2.72 5.34 6.04
CA LEU A 253 -2.51 5.27 7.48
C LEU A 253 -3.75 4.71 8.21
N CYS A 254 -4.94 5.20 7.89
CA CYS A 254 -6.19 4.68 8.45
C CYS A 254 -6.45 3.21 8.04
N LYS A 255 -6.17 2.84 6.79
CA LYS A 255 -6.26 1.44 6.30
C LYS A 255 -5.34 0.54 7.12
N TYR A 256 -4.05 0.87 7.24
CA TYR A 256 -3.10 0.06 7.99
C TYR A 256 -3.36 0.06 9.50
N ARG A 257 -4.05 1.08 10.02
CA ARG A 257 -4.58 1.03 11.38
C ARG A 257 -5.60 -0.08 11.61
N ARG A 258 -6.41 -0.43 10.60
CA ARG A 258 -7.29 -1.61 10.65
C ARG A 258 -6.53 -2.94 10.53
N HIS A 259 -5.28 -2.89 10.05
CA HIS A 259 -4.35 -4.02 10.02
C HIS A 259 -3.44 -4.06 11.26
N ASN A 260 -3.89 -3.52 12.39
CA ASN A 260 -3.19 -3.52 13.68
C ASN A 260 -1.86 -2.75 13.69
N PHE A 261 -1.83 -1.55 13.09
CA PHE A 261 -0.71 -0.62 13.22
C PHE A 261 -1.14 0.71 13.82
N ASP A 262 -0.55 1.11 14.94
CA ASP A 262 -0.67 2.48 15.46
C ASP A 262 -0.14 3.51 14.45
N VAL A 263 -0.57 4.77 14.58
CA VAL A 263 0.06 5.90 13.89
C VAL A 263 0.73 6.79 14.93
N PHE A 264 1.98 7.18 14.71
CA PHE A 264 2.74 8.01 15.65
C PHE A 264 3.34 9.22 14.94
N TRP A 265 3.22 10.39 15.56
CA TRP A 265 3.84 11.61 15.06
C TRP A 265 4.51 12.40 16.20
N ASP A 266 5.84 12.44 16.15
CA ASP A 266 6.65 13.10 17.19
C ASP A 266 6.32 14.59 17.34
N SER A 267 5.99 15.27 16.25
CA SER A 267 5.64 16.70 16.25
C SER A 267 4.19 17.00 16.69
N LEU A 268 3.39 15.99 17.05
CA LEU A 268 2.00 16.20 17.44
C LEU A 268 1.90 16.93 18.79
N GLU A 269 1.15 18.03 18.83
CA GLU A 269 0.91 18.80 20.05
C GLU A 269 -0.60 18.96 20.27
N ARG A 270 -1.21 17.99 20.97
CA ARG A 270 -2.67 17.97 21.18
C ARG A 270 -3.23 19.22 21.87
N SER A 271 -2.42 19.89 22.70
CA SER A 271 -2.81 21.14 23.37
C SER A 271 -3.08 22.31 22.41
N ARG A 272 -2.58 22.24 21.18
CA ARG A 272 -2.81 23.26 20.13
C ARG A 272 -4.01 22.96 19.24
N ILE A 273 -4.68 21.84 19.47
CA ILE A 273 -5.75 21.33 18.62
C ILE A 273 -7.08 21.56 19.33
N ASN A 274 -7.97 22.32 18.71
CA ASN A 274 -9.34 22.41 19.17
C ASN A 274 -10.15 21.24 18.59
N THR A 275 -10.31 20.17 19.39
CA THR A 275 -10.98 18.93 18.98
C THR A 275 -12.45 19.15 18.61
N MET A 276 -13.10 20.21 19.11
CA MET A 276 -14.49 20.54 18.76
C MET A 276 -14.68 20.90 17.28
N LEU A 277 -13.59 21.22 16.56
CA LEU A 277 -13.63 21.53 15.13
C LEU A 277 -13.70 20.29 14.23
N PHE A 278 -13.46 19.10 14.77
CA PHE A 278 -13.30 17.87 13.99
C PHE A 278 -14.41 16.85 14.30
N ASN A 279 -15.62 17.35 14.57
CA ASN A 279 -16.76 16.51 14.88
C ASN A 279 -17.17 15.67 13.65
N PRO A 280 -17.07 14.33 13.71
CA PRO A 280 -17.39 13.46 12.58
C PRO A 280 -18.88 13.39 12.24
N PHE A 281 -19.77 13.86 13.13
CA PHE A 281 -21.18 14.03 12.83
C PHE A 281 -21.48 15.28 11.97
N ILE A 282 -20.48 16.16 11.80
CA ILE A 282 -20.61 17.42 11.05
C ILE A 282 -19.74 17.39 9.79
N TYR A 283 -18.53 16.82 9.88
CA TYR A 283 -17.57 16.80 8.78
C TYR A 283 -17.11 15.38 8.47
N GLY A 284 -17.17 15.01 7.19
CA GLY A 284 -16.64 13.74 6.70
C GLY A 284 -15.11 13.77 6.50
N PRO A 285 -14.43 12.61 6.53
CA PRO A 285 -13.00 12.53 6.22
C PRO A 285 -12.63 13.08 4.83
N HIS A 286 -13.52 13.02 3.84
CA HIS A 286 -13.27 13.48 2.47
C HIS A 286 -13.21 15.00 2.35
N GLU A 287 -13.91 15.71 3.23
CA GLU A 287 -13.96 17.17 3.28
C GLU A 287 -12.76 17.80 4.00
N SER A 288 -11.93 16.96 4.63
CA SER A 288 -10.73 17.37 5.38
C SER A 288 -9.46 16.84 4.73
N ARG A 289 -8.29 17.36 5.14
CA ARG A 289 -6.96 16.92 4.67
C ARG A 289 -6.00 16.88 5.85
N GLY A 290 -4.86 16.21 5.67
CA GLY A 290 -3.75 16.29 6.63
C GLY A 290 -4.11 15.78 8.02
N LEU A 291 -3.66 16.51 9.04
CA LEU A 291 -3.91 16.12 10.43
C LEU A 291 -5.41 16.11 10.76
N ALA A 292 -6.17 17.07 10.23
CA ALA A 292 -7.62 17.16 10.47
C ALA A 292 -8.34 15.86 10.07
N ARG A 293 -7.99 15.30 8.91
CA ARG A 293 -8.55 14.03 8.43
C ARG A 293 -8.23 12.87 9.37
N LEU A 294 -6.98 12.78 9.84
CA LEU A 294 -6.57 11.74 10.78
C LEU A 294 -7.28 11.84 12.14
N LEU A 295 -7.56 13.06 12.62
CA LEU A 295 -8.29 13.29 13.87
C LEU A 295 -9.77 12.94 13.75
N ILE A 296 -10.39 13.21 12.60
CA ILE A 296 -11.76 12.76 12.31
C ILE A 296 -11.79 11.22 12.31
N TYR A 297 -10.82 10.57 11.67
CA TYR A 297 -10.68 9.11 11.74
C TYR A 297 -10.52 8.59 13.18
N GLU A 298 -9.69 9.25 13.99
CA GLU A 298 -9.54 8.90 15.41
C GLU A 298 -10.85 9.00 16.19
N GLN A 299 -11.61 10.09 16.03
CA GLN A 299 -12.85 10.29 16.76
C GLN A 299 -13.92 9.28 16.33
N MET A 300 -14.05 9.03 15.04
CA MET A 300 -15.00 8.02 14.56
C MET A 300 -14.66 6.60 15.05
N LEU A 301 -13.37 6.25 15.21
CA LEU A 301 -12.96 4.96 15.77
C LEU A 301 -13.37 4.85 17.24
N GLN A 302 -13.30 5.95 17.99
CA GLN A 302 -13.73 6.00 19.39
C GLN A 302 -15.26 5.84 19.53
N GLU A 303 -16.01 6.36 18.56
CA GLU A 303 -17.48 6.23 18.49
C GLU A 303 -17.94 4.91 17.84
N ASN A 304 -17.01 4.01 17.48
CA ASN A 304 -17.26 2.77 16.74
C ASN A 304 -18.02 2.97 15.42
N MET A 305 -17.85 4.11 14.77
CA MET A 305 -18.47 4.36 13.47
C MET A 305 -17.69 3.66 12.35
N ASP A 306 -18.41 3.03 11.43
CA ASP A 306 -17.83 2.41 10.25
C ASP A 306 -17.47 3.43 9.17
N PHE A 307 -16.20 3.39 8.78
CA PHE A 307 -15.60 4.19 7.72
C PHE A 307 -15.68 3.53 6.35
N SER A 308 -16.09 2.27 6.29
CA SER A 308 -16.20 1.52 5.03
C SER A 308 -17.45 1.88 4.22
N GLY A 309 -18.23 2.85 4.70
CA GLY A 309 -19.48 3.28 4.09
C GLY A 309 -20.67 2.35 4.35
N LYS A 310 -20.49 1.22 5.09
CA LYS A 310 -21.57 0.23 5.27
C LYS A 310 -22.60 0.65 6.33
N GLU A 311 -22.24 1.36 7.40
CA GLU A 311 -23.22 1.82 8.42
C GLU A 311 -24.06 3.04 7.99
N ALA A 312 -23.59 3.85 7.04
CA ALA A 312 -24.40 4.95 6.48
C ALA A 312 -25.70 4.43 5.83
N ALA A 313 -25.69 3.19 5.31
CA ALA A 313 -26.87 2.53 4.76
C ALA A 313 -27.85 2.02 5.84
N TYR A 314 -27.36 1.68 7.05
CA TYR A 314 -28.18 1.06 8.10
C TYR A 314 -28.94 2.07 8.97
N LEU A 315 -28.36 3.24 9.21
CA LEU A 315 -28.99 4.27 10.06
C LEU A 315 -29.96 5.19 9.29
N GLY A 316 -30.00 5.07 7.96
CA GLY A 316 -30.79 5.93 7.08
C GLY A 316 -32.04 5.30 6.48
N GLY A 317 -32.49 4.09 6.83
CA GLY A 317 -33.71 3.51 6.24
C GLY A 317 -33.75 3.48 4.70
N LEU A 318 -32.60 3.57 4.05
CA LEU A 318 -32.44 3.53 2.59
C LEU A 318 -32.27 2.06 2.21
N SER A 319 -33.21 1.57 1.40
CA SER A 319 -33.08 0.24 0.82
C SER A 319 -31.79 0.16 -0.02
N PRO A 320 -31.23 -1.04 -0.28
CA PRO A 320 -30.07 -1.26 -1.17
C PRO A 320 -30.30 -0.91 -2.66
N LYS A 321 -31.13 0.10 -2.95
CA LYS A 321 -31.57 0.52 -4.27
C LYS A 321 -31.72 2.04 -4.33
N SER A 322 -30.61 2.74 -4.44
CA SER A 322 -30.42 3.86 -5.37
C SER A 322 -29.04 4.44 -5.10
N ILE A 323 -28.20 4.42 -6.13
CA ILE A 323 -27.18 5.45 -6.28
C ILE A 323 -27.99 6.73 -6.42
N ASP A 324 -28.14 7.46 -5.32
CA ASP A 324 -28.87 8.72 -5.34
C ASP A 324 -28.09 9.73 -6.19
N GLU A 325 -28.86 10.59 -6.87
CA GLU A 325 -28.53 11.46 -8.00
C GLU A 325 -27.50 12.58 -7.70
N THR A 326 -26.62 12.40 -6.70
CA THR A 326 -25.56 13.34 -6.32
C THR A 326 -24.14 12.79 -6.44
N GLY A 327 -23.95 11.56 -6.93
CA GLY A 327 -22.66 11.13 -7.48
C GLY A 327 -21.48 11.08 -6.50
N GLU A 328 -21.70 10.80 -5.21
CA GLU A 328 -20.61 10.55 -4.27
C GLU A 328 -20.84 9.22 -3.52
N SER A 329 -20.19 8.16 -4.02
CA SER A 329 -19.94 6.93 -3.27
C SER A 329 -18.90 7.24 -2.18
N SER A 330 -19.12 6.76 -0.96
CA SER A 330 -18.23 6.89 0.20
C SER A 330 -16.75 6.64 -0.16
N LEU A 331 -15.99 7.73 -0.31
CA LEU A 331 -14.71 7.78 -1.00
C LEU A 331 -13.55 7.26 -0.14
N GLN A 332 -13.15 5.99 -0.25
CA GLN A 332 -11.69 5.77 -0.20
C GLN A 332 -11.09 6.65 -1.31
N VAL A 333 -10.35 7.73 -0.97
CA VAL A 333 -9.69 8.52 -2.03
C VAL A 333 -8.83 7.52 -2.79
N PRO A 334 -9.04 7.37 -4.10
CA PRO A 334 -8.40 6.32 -4.86
C PRO A 334 -6.87 6.39 -4.69
N SER A 335 -6.22 5.24 -4.52
CA SER A 335 -4.76 5.20 -4.68
C SER A 335 -4.44 5.73 -6.08
N GLU A 336 -3.32 6.42 -6.23
CA GLU A 336 -2.87 6.93 -7.52
C GLU A 336 -2.83 5.81 -8.60
N TYR A 337 -2.63 4.56 -8.15
CA TYR A 337 -2.57 3.34 -8.99
C TYR A 337 -3.91 2.61 -9.14
N ALA A 338 -4.86 2.85 -8.24
CA ALA A 338 -6.20 2.29 -8.28
C ALA A 338 -7.24 3.42 -8.24
N PRO A 339 -7.37 4.22 -9.33
CA PRO A 339 -8.31 5.35 -9.41
C PRO A 339 -9.79 4.93 -9.33
N HIS A 340 -10.07 3.63 -9.41
CA HIS A 340 -11.41 3.06 -9.42
C HIS A 340 -11.59 2.10 -8.26
N GLU A 341 -12.70 2.23 -7.55
CA GLU A 341 -13.15 1.20 -6.63
C GLU A 341 -13.66 0.01 -7.45
N ILE A 342 -12.94 -1.11 -7.37
CA ILE A 342 -13.36 -2.35 -8.02
C ILE A 342 -14.15 -3.15 -6.98
N PRO A 343 -15.50 -3.21 -7.06
CA PRO A 343 -16.28 -3.98 -6.12
C PRO A 343 -15.79 -5.43 -6.07
N TYR A 344 -15.80 -6.00 -4.87
CA TYR A 344 -15.31 -7.34 -4.59
C TYR A 344 -16.28 -8.08 -3.69
N GLY A 345 -16.56 -9.34 -4.03
CA GLY A 345 -17.56 -10.13 -3.33
C GLY A 345 -17.88 -11.42 -4.07
N GLU A 346 -18.74 -12.23 -3.47
CA GLU A 346 -19.12 -13.56 -3.97
C GLU A 346 -19.99 -13.47 -5.24
N ASP A 347 -20.83 -12.44 -5.34
CA ASP A 347 -21.83 -12.28 -6.42
C ASP A 347 -21.35 -11.41 -7.60
N LEU A 348 -20.10 -10.96 -7.57
CA LEU A 348 -19.54 -10.13 -8.64
C LEU A 348 -19.00 -11.01 -9.77
N THR A 349 -18.98 -10.46 -10.97
CA THR A 349 -18.36 -11.05 -12.17
C THR A 349 -17.72 -9.92 -12.97
N ALA A 350 -16.76 -10.26 -13.85
CA ALA A 350 -16.13 -9.29 -14.74
C ALA A 350 -17.16 -8.55 -15.64
N GLU A 351 -18.22 -9.25 -16.07
CA GLU A 351 -19.33 -8.65 -16.85
C GLU A 351 -20.18 -7.68 -16.03
N ARG A 352 -20.56 -8.03 -14.80
CA ARG A 352 -21.28 -7.11 -13.89
C ARG A 352 -20.46 -5.85 -13.61
N PHE A 353 -19.15 -6.00 -13.51
CA PHE A 353 -18.24 -4.87 -13.34
C PHE A 353 -18.22 -3.97 -14.60
N HIS A 354 -18.16 -4.56 -15.80
CA HIS A 354 -18.20 -3.81 -17.07
C HIS A 354 -19.45 -2.93 -17.20
N GLU A 355 -20.64 -3.47 -16.89
CA GLU A 355 -21.91 -2.75 -16.96
C GLU A 355 -21.97 -1.58 -15.94
N THR A 356 -21.45 -1.81 -14.74
CA THR A 356 -21.36 -0.79 -13.68
C THR A 356 -20.37 0.33 -14.06
N PHE A 357 -19.32 0.01 -14.81
CA PHE A 357 -18.25 0.94 -15.13
C PHE A 357 -18.56 1.85 -16.34
N ILE A 358 -19.25 1.33 -17.37
CA ILE A 358 -19.67 2.13 -18.55
C ILE A 358 -20.56 3.32 -18.15
N SER A 359 -21.23 3.24 -17.01
CA SER A 359 -22.16 4.27 -16.54
C SER A 359 -21.50 5.46 -15.80
N HIS A 360 -20.20 5.41 -15.46
CA HIS A 360 -19.52 6.44 -14.64
C HIS A 360 -18.18 6.91 -15.25
N PRO A 361 -18.18 7.95 -16.11
CA PRO A 361 -17.06 8.33 -16.99
C PRO A 361 -15.99 9.24 -16.35
N GLU A 362 -15.95 9.41 -15.03
CA GLU A 362 -15.15 10.47 -14.40
C GLU A 362 -13.63 10.28 -14.45
N TYR A 363 -13.15 9.06 -14.74
CA TYR A 363 -11.72 8.78 -14.89
C TYR A 363 -11.45 7.90 -16.12
N PRO A 364 -10.42 8.22 -16.91
CA PRO A 364 -10.09 7.47 -18.10
C PRO A 364 -9.52 6.11 -17.69
N CYS A 365 -10.24 5.05 -18.02
CA CYS A 365 -9.70 3.70 -18.03
C CYS A 365 -10.13 2.99 -19.30
N PHE A 366 -9.41 1.93 -19.61
CA PHE A 366 -9.69 1.10 -20.75
C PHE A 366 -9.87 -0.35 -20.29
N PHE A 367 -11.03 -0.91 -20.62
CA PHE A 367 -11.44 -2.24 -20.19
C PHE A 367 -11.55 -3.18 -21.39
N GLY A 368 -10.97 -4.37 -21.29
CA GLY A 368 -10.98 -5.36 -22.37
C GLY A 368 -10.03 -6.52 -22.10
N THR A 369 -9.74 -7.29 -23.14
CA THR A 369 -8.72 -8.36 -23.09
C THR A 369 -7.32 -7.78 -22.86
N ILE A 370 -6.37 -8.61 -22.41
CA ILE A 370 -4.99 -8.15 -22.20
C ILE A 370 -4.35 -7.61 -23.49
N GLN A 371 -4.72 -8.16 -24.65
CA GLN A 371 -4.27 -7.66 -25.95
C GLN A 371 -4.83 -6.26 -26.23
N GLU A 372 -6.14 -6.08 -26.06
CA GLU A 372 -6.77 -4.78 -26.28
C GLU A 372 -6.21 -3.72 -25.32
N VAL A 373 -5.99 -4.06 -24.04
CA VAL A 373 -5.52 -3.05 -23.07
C VAL A 373 -4.05 -2.67 -23.28
N THR A 374 -3.24 -3.58 -23.82
CA THR A 374 -1.84 -3.30 -24.13
C THR A 374 -1.66 -2.58 -25.47
N GLU A 375 -2.53 -2.82 -26.46
CA GLU A 375 -2.48 -2.17 -27.77
C GLU A 375 -3.21 -0.81 -27.81
N GLY A 376 -4.25 -0.62 -26.99
CA GLY A 376 -5.09 0.58 -26.95
C GLY A 376 -6.07 0.68 -28.13
N ARG A 377 -6.93 1.71 -28.14
CA ARG A 377 -7.88 1.99 -29.25
C ARG A 377 -7.31 2.98 -30.28
N GLU A 378 -7.87 2.92 -31.49
CA GLU A 378 -7.73 3.97 -32.52
C GLU A 378 -8.36 5.31 -32.06
N SER A 379 -7.92 6.40 -32.68
CA SER A 379 -8.11 7.83 -32.31
C SER A 379 -9.53 8.34 -32.10
N ASN A 380 -10.57 7.51 -32.20
CA ASN A 380 -11.97 7.88 -32.04
C ASN A 380 -12.51 7.66 -30.61
N PHE A 381 -11.64 7.45 -29.62
CA PHE A 381 -12.03 7.33 -28.21
C PHE A 381 -12.18 8.72 -27.58
N SER A 382 -13.35 9.02 -27.01
CA SER A 382 -13.66 10.29 -26.35
C SER A 382 -13.07 10.43 -24.94
N GLY A 383 -12.06 9.62 -24.58
CA GLY A 383 -11.40 9.63 -23.27
C GLY A 383 -10.03 10.30 -23.29
N ASN A 384 -9.29 10.20 -22.18
CA ASN A 384 -7.99 10.86 -22.01
C ASN A 384 -6.95 10.35 -23.04
N GLU A 385 -6.29 11.29 -23.73
CA GLU A 385 -5.27 11.03 -24.75
C GLU A 385 -4.14 10.10 -24.26
N SER A 386 -3.85 10.09 -22.96
CA SER A 386 -2.81 9.23 -22.35
C SER A 386 -3.10 7.73 -22.43
N LEU A 387 -4.34 7.32 -22.71
CA LEU A 387 -4.72 5.92 -22.90
C LEU A 387 -4.82 5.51 -24.38
N ILE A 388 -4.58 6.44 -25.30
CA ILE A 388 -4.61 6.15 -26.74
C ILE A 388 -3.33 5.39 -27.13
N GLY A 389 -3.53 4.29 -27.86
CA GLY A 389 -2.44 3.46 -28.37
C GLY A 389 -1.72 2.60 -27.33
N LYS A 390 -0.56 2.08 -27.74
CA LYS A 390 0.20 1.06 -27.04
C LYS A 390 0.55 1.50 -25.61
N VAL A 391 0.48 0.58 -24.66
CA VAL A 391 0.84 0.82 -23.26
C VAL A 391 2.26 1.38 -23.16
N ARG A 392 2.38 2.41 -22.33
CA ARG A 392 3.64 3.07 -21.99
C ARG A 392 3.89 2.92 -20.51
N PHE A 393 5.16 2.96 -20.16
CA PHE A 393 5.59 2.85 -18.77
C PHE A 393 6.19 4.16 -18.33
N ILE A 394 5.90 4.54 -17.09
CA ILE A 394 6.60 5.61 -16.42
C ILE A 394 8.05 5.15 -16.27
N ARG A 395 8.94 5.83 -16.99
CA ARG A 395 10.38 5.71 -16.79
C ARG A 395 10.84 6.83 -15.88
N HIS A 396 12.01 6.64 -15.30
CA HIS A 396 12.66 7.64 -14.45
C HIS A 396 12.55 9.06 -15.03
N LEU A 397 11.91 9.95 -14.28
CA LEU A 397 11.86 11.38 -14.54
C LEU A 397 12.64 12.05 -13.40
N PRO A 398 13.85 12.59 -13.66
CA PRO A 398 14.64 13.26 -12.65
C PRO A 398 13.84 14.38 -11.96
N GLY A 399 13.67 14.27 -10.64
CA GLY A 399 12.91 15.24 -9.83
C GLY A 399 11.44 14.90 -9.56
N GLN A 400 10.88 13.85 -10.15
CA GLN A 400 9.59 13.30 -9.69
C GLN A 400 9.84 12.34 -8.53
N GLN A 401 9.17 12.58 -7.40
CA GLN A 401 9.40 11.76 -6.22
C GLN A 401 8.95 10.32 -6.50
N MET A 402 9.63 9.41 -5.84
CA MET A 402 9.36 7.97 -5.92
C MET A 402 7.88 7.70 -5.64
N LEU A 403 7.24 7.03 -6.59
CA LEU A 403 5.92 6.38 -6.58
C LEU A 403 4.67 7.17 -6.16
N GLU A 404 4.71 8.00 -5.13
CA GLU A 404 3.51 8.62 -4.58
C GLU A 404 3.53 10.14 -4.52
N ASN A 405 4.54 10.79 -5.09
CA ASN A 405 4.61 12.25 -5.09
C ASN A 405 5.01 12.81 -6.44
N PHE A 406 4.08 12.72 -7.38
CA PHE A 406 4.10 13.56 -8.58
C PHE A 406 3.66 15.01 -8.27
N GLN A 407 3.00 15.23 -7.12
CA GLN A 407 2.72 16.54 -6.52
C GLN A 407 2.81 16.44 -4.98
N PRO A 408 4.00 16.62 -4.37
CA PRO A 408 4.10 16.68 -2.91
C PRO A 408 3.26 17.84 -2.39
N LEU A 409 2.25 17.52 -1.58
CA LEU A 409 1.59 18.51 -0.75
C LEU A 409 2.63 19.11 0.21
N VAL A 410 2.68 20.43 0.31
CA VAL A 410 3.67 21.15 1.12
C VAL A 410 3.30 21.06 2.60
N GLN A 411 4.22 21.43 3.50
CA GLN A 411 3.94 21.48 4.94
C GLN A 411 2.71 22.35 5.28
N ASP A 412 2.40 23.34 4.44
CA ASP A 412 1.23 24.22 4.60
C ASP A 412 -0.11 23.52 4.27
N ASP A 413 -0.09 22.34 3.63
CA ASP A 413 -1.26 21.51 3.32
C ASP A 413 -1.58 20.47 4.42
N TRP A 414 -0.95 20.57 5.59
CA TRP A 414 -1.03 19.60 6.69
C TRP A 414 -1.82 20.08 7.92
#